data_AF-W7SUR4-F1
#
_entry.id   AF-W7SUR4-F1
#
_cell.length_a   1.000
_cell.length_b   1.000
_cell.length_c   1.000
_cell.angle_alpha   90.00
_cell.angle_beta   90.00
_cell.angle_gamma   90.00
#
_symmetry.space_group_name_H-M   'P 1'
#
loop_
_entity.id
_entity.type
_entity.pdbx_description
1 polymer ?
#
loop_
_entity_poly.entity_id
_entity_poly.type
_entity_poly.pdbx_seq_one_letter_code
_entity_poly.pdbx_strand_id
1 'polypeptide(L)'
;MPAGDPTAVDAATRAADRAQDEFLAIVTDLVGARDADRFAALLLTSAHRITDMEAGGHLSADKWHVTAEELVSMLVAMIERSGSAQDRGQH
;
A
#
# COMPACT_ATOMS: atom_id res chain seq x y z
N MET A 1 7.11 18.90 -17.48
CA MET A 1 7.18 18.70 -16.02
C MET A 1 6.74 19.99 -15.35
N PRO A 2 5.72 20.00 -14.47
CA PRO A 2 5.35 21.17 -13.67
C PRO A 2 6.36 21.41 -12.53
N ALA A 3 7.67 21.34 -12.85
CA ALA A 3 8.75 21.34 -11.87
C ALA A 3 9.23 22.75 -11.48
N GLY A 4 8.40 23.79 -11.70
CA GLY A 4 8.86 25.18 -11.55
C GLY A 4 7.86 26.16 -10.95
N ASP A 5 6.60 25.79 -10.73
CA ASP A 5 5.61 26.66 -10.06
C ASP A 5 5.49 26.24 -8.59
N PRO A 6 5.93 27.07 -7.63
CA PRO A 6 5.78 26.80 -6.20
C PRO A 6 4.33 26.51 -5.78
N THR A 7 3.36 27.12 -6.45
CA THR A 7 1.93 26.92 -6.18
C THR A 7 1.47 25.52 -6.58
N ALA A 8 1.94 25.03 -7.73
CA ALA A 8 1.65 23.68 -8.20
C ALA A 8 2.31 22.61 -7.30
N VAL A 9 3.53 22.88 -6.82
CA VAL A 9 4.23 22.02 -5.85
C VAL A 9 3.47 21.97 -4.52
N ASP A 10 3.08 23.13 -3.97
CA ASP A 10 2.32 23.19 -2.72
C ASP A 10 0.96 22.48 -2.82
N ALA A 11 0.26 22.66 -3.95
CA ALA A 11 -0.99 21.95 -4.21
C ALA A 11 -0.79 20.42 -4.31
N ALA A 12 0.30 19.97 -4.94
CA ALA A 12 0.63 18.55 -5.04
C ALA A 12 0.99 17.95 -3.67
N THR A 13 1.77 18.66 -2.85
CA THR A 13 2.10 18.25 -1.47
C THR A 13 0.83 18.10 -0.65
N ARG A 14 -0.05 19.11 -0.63
CA ARG A 14 -1.33 19.03 0.10
C ARG A 14 -2.24 17.91 -0.39
N ALA A 15 -2.20 17.58 -1.68
CA ALA A 15 -2.95 16.46 -2.21
C ALA A 15 -2.34 15.11 -1.75
N ALA A 16 -1.01 15.00 -1.75
CA ALA A 16 -0.30 13.82 -1.28
C ALA A 16 -0.53 13.58 0.22
N ASP A 17 -0.46 14.62 1.05
CA ASP A 17 -0.71 14.54 2.49
C ASP A 17 -2.11 13.99 2.76
N ARG A 18 -3.14 14.53 2.10
CA ARG A 18 -4.52 14.03 2.25
C ARG A 18 -4.68 12.57 1.80
N ALA A 19 -4.01 12.19 0.71
CA ALA A 19 -4.05 10.80 0.24
C ALA A 19 -3.35 9.86 1.23
N GLN A 20 -2.25 10.32 1.85
CA GLN A 20 -1.52 9.58 2.86
C GLN A 20 -2.33 9.41 4.15
N ASP A 21 -3.00 10.47 4.60
CA ASP A 21 -3.87 10.44 5.78
C ASP A 21 -5.03 9.44 5.58
N GLU A 22 -5.70 9.50 4.43
CA GLU A 22 -6.80 8.59 4.08
C GLU A 22 -6.31 7.14 4.01
N PHE A 23 -5.15 6.91 3.39
CA PHE A 23 -4.54 5.59 3.34
C PHE A 23 -4.24 5.04 4.74
N LEU A 24 -3.67 5.86 5.62
CA LEU A 24 -3.36 5.44 6.99
C LEU A 24 -4.64 5.18 7.80
N ALA A 25 -5.70 5.96 7.59
CA ALA A 25 -7.00 5.72 8.21
C ALA A 25 -7.56 4.35 7.82
N ILE A 26 -7.56 4.02 6.52
CA ILE A 26 -8.02 2.71 6.02
C ILE A 26 -7.20 1.56 6.62
N VAL A 27 -5.87 1.70 6.67
CA VAL A 27 -5.00 0.66 7.26
C VAL A 27 -5.25 0.53 8.75
N THR A 28 -5.45 1.64 9.46
CA THR A 28 -5.79 1.66 10.88
C THR A 28 -7.10 0.93 11.16
N ASP A 29 -8.13 1.15 10.35
CA ASP A 29 -9.40 0.45 10.47
C ASP A 29 -9.26 -1.06 10.21
N LEU A 30 -8.31 -1.45 9.34
CA LEU A 30 -8.07 -2.84 8.98
C LEU A 30 -7.28 -3.64 10.04
N VAL A 31 -6.26 -3.03 10.65
CA VAL A 31 -5.29 -3.75 11.51
C VAL A 31 -5.17 -3.21 12.93
N GLY A 32 -5.86 -2.10 13.23
CA GLY A 32 -5.76 -1.37 14.49
C GLY A 32 -4.57 -0.40 14.55
N ALA A 33 -4.73 0.65 15.36
CA ALA A 33 -3.77 1.75 15.48
C ALA A 33 -2.36 1.35 15.91
N ARG A 34 -2.21 0.22 16.63
CA ARG A 34 -0.91 -0.25 17.12
C ARG A 34 0.01 -0.74 16.00
N ASP A 35 -0.56 -1.30 14.94
CA ASP A 35 0.19 -1.92 13.85
C ASP A 35 0.04 -1.17 12.52
N ALA A 36 -0.81 -0.14 12.48
CA ALA A 36 -1.13 0.65 11.29
C ALA A 36 0.12 1.14 10.54
N ASP A 37 1.06 1.78 11.23
CA ASP A 37 2.28 2.31 10.59
C ASP A 37 3.13 1.22 9.92
N ARG A 38 3.24 0.04 10.56
CA ARG A 38 4.05 -1.08 10.06
C ARG A 38 3.40 -1.70 8.82
N PHE A 39 2.10 -1.94 8.88
CA PHE A 39 1.36 -2.50 7.74
C PHE A 39 1.20 -1.49 6.60
N ALA A 40 1.07 -0.20 6.89
CA ALA A 40 1.05 0.86 5.89
C ALA A 40 2.39 0.92 5.13
N ALA A 41 3.52 0.88 5.85
CA ALA A 41 4.84 0.82 5.23
C ALA A 41 5.03 -0.44 4.38
N LEU A 42 4.58 -1.61 4.87
CA LEU A 42 4.65 -2.87 4.13
C LEU A 42 3.81 -2.82 2.84
N LEU A 43 2.59 -2.31 2.91
CA LEU A 43 1.69 -2.16 1.76
C LEU A 43 2.30 -1.23 0.71
N LEU A 44 2.78 -0.06 1.12
CA LEU A 44 3.33 0.94 0.21
C LEU A 44 4.58 0.42 -0.52
N THR A 45 5.52 -0.15 0.23
CA THR A 45 6.74 -0.73 -0.34
C THR A 45 6.45 -1.91 -1.25
N SER A 46 5.48 -2.77 -0.90
CA SER A 46 5.10 -3.91 -1.73
C SER A 46 4.37 -3.48 -3.00
N ALA A 47 3.41 -2.54 -2.91
CA ALA A 47 2.70 -2.02 -4.08
C ALA A 47 3.68 -1.40 -5.09
N HIS A 48 4.63 -0.59 -4.61
CA HIS A 48 5.68 -0.03 -5.45
C HIS A 48 6.51 -1.11 -6.15
N ARG A 49 6.93 -2.14 -5.41
CA ARG A 49 7.69 -3.28 -5.96
C ARG A 49 6.88 -4.10 -6.97
N ILE A 50 5.60 -4.30 -6.73
CA ILE A 50 4.69 -5.00 -7.64
C ILE A 50 4.56 -4.21 -8.95
N THR A 51 4.40 -2.88 -8.87
CA THR A 51 4.37 -2.01 -10.06
C THR A 51 5.68 -2.09 -10.85
N ASP A 52 6.84 -2.06 -10.19
CA ASP A 52 8.14 -2.23 -10.86
C ASP A 52 8.26 -3.59 -11.55
N MET A 53 7.76 -4.65 -10.91
CA MET A 53 7.76 -5.99 -11.48
C MET A 53 6.81 -6.11 -12.68
N GLU A 54 5.65 -5.45 -12.63
CA GLU A 54 4.71 -5.39 -13.75
C GLU A 54 5.32 -4.65 -14.94
N ALA A 55 5.86 -3.45 -14.70
CA ALA A 55 6.53 -2.63 -15.72
C ALA A 55 7.75 -3.34 -16.33
N GLY A 56 8.48 -4.13 -15.52
CA GLY A 56 9.58 -4.98 -15.97
C GLY A 56 9.16 -6.30 -16.65
N GLY A 57 7.86 -6.56 -16.80
CA GLY A 57 7.33 -7.78 -17.41
C GLY A 57 7.63 -9.05 -16.59
N HIS A 58 7.94 -8.92 -15.30
CA HIS A 58 8.28 -10.05 -14.42
C HIS A 58 7.07 -10.82 -13.92
N LEU A 59 5.89 -10.22 -14.03
CA LEU A 59 4.61 -10.82 -13.66
C LEU A 59 3.96 -11.60 -14.82
N SER A 60 4.50 -11.49 -16.04
CA SER A 60 3.90 -12.08 -17.24
C SER A 60 3.68 -13.59 -17.13
N ALA A 61 2.77 -14.10 -17.96
CA ALA A 61 2.42 -15.52 -18.04
C ALA A 61 3.63 -16.45 -18.27
N ASP A 62 4.69 -15.94 -18.91
CA ASP A 62 5.92 -16.70 -19.18
C ASP A 62 6.80 -16.88 -17.94
N LYS A 63 6.61 -16.06 -16.91
CA LYS A 63 7.36 -16.13 -15.66
C LYS A 63 6.48 -16.69 -14.55
N TRP A 64 5.58 -15.87 -14.02
CA TRP A 64 4.96 -16.12 -12.72
C TRP A 64 3.43 -16.20 -12.80
N HIS A 65 2.84 -15.89 -13.97
CA HIS A 65 1.41 -16.08 -14.26
C HIS A 65 0.48 -15.45 -13.21
N VAL A 66 0.77 -14.20 -12.84
CA VAL A 66 0.01 -13.46 -11.83
C VAL A 66 -0.06 -11.99 -12.26
N THR A 67 -1.15 -11.31 -11.95
CA THR A 67 -1.30 -9.87 -12.20
C THR A 67 -0.86 -9.04 -10.99
N ALA A 68 -0.57 -7.76 -11.20
CA ALA A 68 -0.31 -6.84 -10.08
C ALA A 68 -1.49 -6.76 -9.10
N GLU A 69 -2.71 -6.73 -9.63
CA GLU A 69 -3.95 -6.68 -8.84
C GLU A 69 -4.13 -7.93 -7.96
N GLU A 70 -3.83 -9.12 -8.49
CA GLU A 70 -3.88 -10.37 -7.72
C GLU A 70 -2.85 -10.38 -6.58
N LEU A 71 -1.62 -9.90 -6.83
CA LEU A 71 -0.59 -9.80 -5.79
C LEU A 71 -0.97 -8.81 -4.68
N VAL A 72 -1.51 -7.65 -5.05
CA VAL A 72 -1.99 -6.66 -4.07
C VAL A 72 -3.14 -7.24 -3.25
N SER A 73 -4.10 -7.91 -3.90
CA SER A 73 -5.24 -8.53 -3.22
C SER A 73 -4.80 -9.62 -2.23
N MET A 74 -3.85 -10.47 -2.63
CA MET A 74 -3.27 -11.48 -1.74
C MET A 74 -2.55 -10.84 -0.54
N LEU A 75 -1.82 -9.75 -0.76
CA LEU A 75 -1.13 -9.03 0.33
C LEU A 75 -2.12 -8.45 1.34
N VAL A 76 -3.17 -7.78 0.86
CA VAL A 76 -4.23 -7.23 1.73
C VAL A 76 -4.90 -8.34 2.55
N ALA A 77 -5.25 -9.46 1.92
CA ALA A 77 -5.85 -10.60 2.61
C ALA A 77 -4.92 -11.25 3.66
N MET A 78 -3.60 -11.22 3.44
CA MET A 78 -2.63 -11.66 4.45
C MET A 78 -2.57 -10.70 5.64
N ILE A 79 -2.57 -9.40 5.37
CA ILE A 79 -2.51 -8.34 6.39
C ILE A 79 -3.77 -8.34 7.27
N GLU A 80 -4.95 -8.45 6.66
CA GLU A 80 -6.23 -8.59 7.38
C GLU A 80 -6.21 -9.80 8.34
N ARG A 81 -5.69 -10.94 7.86
CA ARG A 81 -5.54 -12.14 8.69
C ARG A 81 -4.54 -11.95 9.82
N SER A 82 -3.45 -11.22 9.58
CA SER A 82 -2.46 -10.91 10.62
C SER A 82 -3.05 -9.98 11.69
N GLY A 83 -3.78 -8.93 11.30
CA GLY A 83 -4.47 -8.04 12.25
C GLY A 83 -5.50 -8.78 13.11
N SER A 84 -6.33 -9.63 12.49
CA SER A 84 -7.36 -10.41 13.19
C SER A 84 -6.84 -11.57 14.06
N ALA A 85 -5.60 -12.03 13.83
CA ALA A 85 -4.92 -12.99 14.70
C ALA A 85 -4.33 -12.32 15.94
N GLN A 86 -3.84 -11.08 15.80
CA GLN A 86 -3.27 -10.28 16.89
C GLN A 86 -4.33 -9.89 17.94
N ASP A 87 -5.57 -9.65 17.49
CA ASP A 87 -6.73 -9.35 18.35
C ASP A 87 -7.13 -10.55 19.24
N ARG A 88 -7.06 -11.78 18.69
CA ARG A 88 -7.41 -13.02 19.40
C ARG A 88 -6.36 -13.51 20.42
N GLY A 89 -5.15 -12.96 20.40
CA GLY A 89 -4.08 -13.32 21.34
C GLY A 89 -4.12 -12.57 22.69
N GLN A 90 -5.15 -11.74 22.93
CA GLN A 90 -5.20 -10.80 24.06
C GLN A 90 -6.39 -11.02 25.02
N HIS A 91 -7.05 -12.18 24.97
CA HIS A 91 -8.07 -12.62 25.94
C HIS A 91 -7.75 -14.00 26.50
#